data_AF-A0A7S0DYF8-F1
#
_entry.id   AF-A0A7S0DYF8-F1
#
_cell.length_a   1.000
_cell.length_b   1.000
_cell.length_c   1.000
_cell.angle_alpha   90.00
_cell.angle_beta   90.00
_cell.angle_gamma   90.00
#
_symmetry.space_group_name_H-M   'P 1'
#
loop_
_entity.id
_entity.type
_entity.pdbx_description
1 polymer ?
#
loop_
_entity_poly.entity_id
_entity_poly.type
_entity_poly.pdbx_seq_one_letter_code
_entity_poly.pdbx_strand_id
1 'polypeptide(L)'
;PMPAGMLALLLLLELAWPTQAFLHSPATRLPGLSSSSSSLRLVQSVRKQEGLIFRPALKVCASMDGLLSWANENGAKLSCAVGPEGMTLTQDVKANTPVCSIPSKLFLSKSSAREALGSMVDKLDVRTSIALQLLYEKSKKGESFWSEWLKVLPDREHLGTPYFWPESDKQLLKGTSVLEEVEASRSLYSEVFESLTSAGWDKKIPSDLFNVESFEWAMEIVRSRSIPFSKFEDGIVLAPVVDFSLSGKLGRDTISCGYEGLFREPRVSVQSVAGGKSGSLVAVNFLEKGPSKMLLDHGVSSPNREDGEYRISFAVSSLDRFFDDKADILEQEGLAIEKTFTLRADGAFDDDLIPFMRLVCIKNFDAFLLESVFRQEVWGFVNMPVSKENEKLMLETLIATFEGALDEFDTTEGEDMSIAKDPKSTFRQVQAAYVKIGERSALKKTIFILEQELEELDSKEYYQERRLKSLNLDRPVDESEIVDPNVGYREKDVPWMS
;
A
#
# COMPACT_ATOMS: atom_id res chain seq x y z
N PRO A 1 2.39 -19.93 -28.00
CA PRO A 1 1.22 -20.32 -27.17
C PRO A 1 1.63 -20.44 -25.70
N MET A 2 1.35 -19.42 -24.90
CA MET A 2 1.62 -19.44 -23.45
C MET A 2 0.60 -20.33 -22.74
N PRO A 3 0.99 -21.10 -21.70
CA PRO A 3 0.03 -21.79 -20.84
C PRO A 3 -0.74 -20.78 -19.98
N ALA A 4 -2.05 -21.00 -19.85
CA ALA A 4 -3.00 -20.10 -19.17
C ALA A 4 -2.64 -19.77 -17.70
N GLY A 5 -1.84 -20.60 -17.02
CA GLY A 5 -1.36 -20.32 -15.66
C GLY A 5 -0.39 -19.14 -15.53
N MET A 6 0.27 -18.75 -16.62
CA MET A 6 1.28 -17.68 -16.61
C MET A 6 0.66 -16.27 -16.63
N LEU A 7 -0.58 -16.14 -17.12
CA LEU A 7 -1.31 -14.87 -17.17
C LEU A 7 -1.96 -14.53 -15.81
N ALA A 8 -2.45 -15.55 -15.10
CA ALA A 8 -3.05 -15.40 -13.76
C ALA A 8 -2.00 -14.96 -12.72
N LEU A 9 -0.76 -15.45 -12.83
CA LEU A 9 0.34 -15.07 -11.93
C LEU A 9 0.82 -13.62 -12.15
N LEU A 10 0.78 -13.13 -13.39
CA LEU A 10 1.12 -11.74 -13.73
C LEU A 10 0.07 -10.75 -13.21
N LEU A 11 -1.22 -11.13 -13.24
CA LEU A 11 -2.31 -10.33 -12.66
C LEU A 11 -2.25 -10.30 -11.13
N LEU A 12 -1.88 -11.41 -10.48
CA LEU A 12 -1.67 -11.45 -9.03
C LEU A 12 -0.49 -10.55 -8.58
N LEU A 13 0.55 -10.41 -9.41
CA LEU A 13 1.69 -9.51 -9.14
C LEU A 13 1.32 -8.01 -9.27
N GLU A 14 0.36 -7.65 -10.13
CA GLU A 14 -0.17 -6.28 -10.19
C GLU A 14 -1.17 -5.98 -9.06
N LEU A 15 -1.91 -6.99 -8.59
CA LEU A 15 -2.89 -6.85 -7.50
C LEU A 15 -2.25 -6.88 -6.10
N ALA A 16 -1.15 -7.61 -5.90
CA ALA A 16 -0.42 -7.65 -4.64
C ALA A 16 0.33 -6.34 -4.33
N TRP A 17 0.66 -5.54 -5.36
CA TRP A 17 1.24 -4.20 -5.17
C TRP A 17 0.66 -3.21 -6.18
N PRO A 18 -0.36 -2.41 -5.81
CA PRO A 18 -0.89 -1.40 -6.71
C PRO A 18 0.21 -0.40 -7.06
N THR A 19 0.68 -0.45 -8.31
CA THR A 19 1.39 0.64 -8.95
C THR A 19 0.45 1.84 -9.01
N GLN A 20 0.88 2.97 -8.45
CA GLN A 20 0.14 4.23 -8.47
C GLN A 20 -0.25 4.62 -9.90
N ALA A 21 -1.52 4.41 -10.24
CA ALA A 21 -2.11 4.83 -11.50
C ALA A 21 -3.43 5.58 -11.29
N PHE A 22 -3.54 6.48 -10.31
CA PHE A 22 -4.59 7.49 -10.28
C PHE A 22 -4.11 8.79 -9.63
N LEU A 23 -3.40 9.61 -10.40
CA LEU A 23 -3.38 11.05 -10.20
C LEU A 23 -3.82 11.68 -11.51
N HIS A 24 -5.13 11.86 -11.67
CA HIS A 24 -5.75 13.00 -12.36
C HIS A 24 -7.27 12.79 -12.44
N SER A 25 -8.02 13.50 -11.60
CA SER A 25 -9.32 14.05 -11.99
C SER A 25 -9.57 15.37 -11.25
N PRO A 26 -10.08 16.42 -11.90
CA PRO A 26 -10.17 17.75 -11.32
C PRO A 26 -11.37 17.85 -10.37
N ALA A 27 -11.15 18.52 -9.24
CA ALA A 27 -12.16 18.78 -8.23
C ALA A 27 -13.40 19.50 -8.81
N THR A 28 -14.53 18.81 -8.85
CA THR A 28 -15.86 19.42 -9.01
C THR A 28 -16.25 20.04 -7.68
N ARG A 29 -16.40 21.37 -7.67
CA ARG A 29 -16.79 22.17 -6.50
C ARG A 29 -18.27 21.93 -6.18
N LEU A 30 -18.57 21.64 -4.92
CA LEU A 30 -19.84 22.02 -4.30
C LEU A 30 -19.60 23.11 -3.24
N PRO A 31 -20.53 24.06 -3.04
CA PRO A 31 -20.26 25.28 -2.29
C PRO A 31 -20.73 25.22 -0.84
N GLY A 32 -19.95 25.84 0.04
CA GLY A 32 -20.45 26.52 1.23
C GLY A 32 -20.32 25.75 2.53
N LEU A 33 -19.28 26.04 3.30
CA LEU A 33 -19.36 26.33 4.74
C LEU A 33 -18.06 27.04 5.16
N SER A 34 -18.24 28.13 5.90
CA SER A 34 -17.27 29.20 6.14
C SER A 34 -16.12 28.82 7.07
N SER A 35 -14.95 29.35 6.74
CA SER A 35 -13.69 29.35 7.49
C SER A 35 -13.78 30.07 8.84
N SER A 36 -13.21 29.48 9.90
CA SER A 36 -12.13 30.12 10.71
C SER A 36 -11.84 29.31 11.99
N SER A 37 -10.58 28.86 12.15
CA SER A 37 -9.82 28.72 13.41
C SER A 37 -8.87 27.49 13.52
N SER A 38 -8.83 26.59 12.53
CA SER A 38 -8.06 25.33 12.65
C SER A 38 -6.57 25.42 12.28
N SER A 39 -6.10 26.50 11.65
CA SER A 39 -4.73 26.61 11.10
C SER A 39 -3.64 26.90 12.14
N LEU A 40 -3.98 27.32 13.36
CA LEU A 40 -3.00 27.64 14.40
C LEU A 40 -2.65 26.45 15.32
N ARG A 41 -3.48 25.40 15.38
CA ARG A 41 -3.17 24.20 16.20
C ARG A 41 -2.26 23.21 15.49
N LEU A 42 -2.33 23.14 14.15
CA LEU A 42 -1.49 22.23 13.37
C LEU A 42 0.01 22.60 13.47
N VAL A 43 0.34 23.89 13.49
CA VAL A 43 1.72 24.40 13.57
C VAL A 43 2.37 24.14 14.94
N GLN A 44 1.59 24.02 16.01
CA GLN A 44 2.11 23.75 17.36
C GLN A 44 2.39 22.27 17.61
N SER A 45 1.66 21.36 16.95
CA SER A 45 1.88 19.91 17.08
C SER A 45 3.19 19.43 16.41
N VAL A 46 3.59 20.06 15.31
CA VAL A 46 4.81 19.72 14.56
C VAL A 46 6.10 20.10 15.33
N ARG A 47 6.05 21.09 16.23
CA ARG A 47 7.23 21.53 17.00
C ARG A 47 7.70 20.55 18.09
N LYS A 48 6.90 19.54 18.46
CA LYS A 48 7.24 18.60 19.55
C LYS A 48 7.78 17.24 19.07
N GLN A 49 7.88 16.99 17.76
CA GLN A 49 8.42 15.73 17.22
C GLN A 49 9.91 15.78 16.85
N GLU A 50 10.65 16.78 17.35
CA GLU A 50 12.10 16.83 17.17
C GLU A 50 12.77 15.73 18.01
N GLY A 51 13.24 14.65 17.37
CA GLY A 51 14.39 13.90 17.90
C GLY A 51 14.29 12.38 18.02
N LEU A 52 13.41 11.68 17.30
CA LEU A 52 13.50 10.21 17.27
C LEU A 52 14.55 9.79 16.23
N ILE A 53 15.70 9.31 16.73
CA ILE A 53 16.70 8.62 15.92
C ILE A 53 16.25 7.17 15.85
N PHE A 54 15.87 6.72 14.66
CA PHE A 54 15.73 5.30 14.38
C PHE A 54 17.14 4.73 14.41
N ARG A 55 17.46 3.90 15.40
CA ARG A 55 18.75 3.22 15.50
C ARG A 55 18.64 1.88 14.80
N PRO A 56 18.89 1.77 13.49
CA PRO A 56 19.04 0.45 12.92
C PRO A 56 20.26 -0.21 13.56
N ALA A 57 20.14 -1.48 13.91
CA ALA A 57 21.29 -2.34 14.13
C ALA A 57 21.93 -2.67 12.77
N LEU A 58 22.30 -1.66 11.97
CA LEU A 58 23.02 -1.86 10.72
C LEU A 58 24.51 -1.93 11.07
N LYS A 59 25.05 -3.15 11.10
CA LYS A 59 26.50 -3.33 11.18
C LYS A 59 27.06 -3.08 9.78
N VAL A 60 27.93 -2.09 9.67
CA VAL A 60 28.60 -1.80 8.42
C VAL A 60 29.81 -2.71 8.28
N CYS A 61 29.81 -3.56 7.25
CA CYS A 61 30.92 -4.48 6.99
C CYS A 61 32.05 -3.86 6.15
N ALA A 62 31.86 -2.68 5.53
CA ALA A 62 32.83 -2.06 4.62
C ALA A 62 32.87 -0.52 4.74
N SER A 63 34.02 0.10 4.44
CA SER A 63 34.12 1.57 4.41
C SER A 63 33.20 2.16 3.35
N MET A 64 32.43 3.19 3.73
CA MET A 64 31.52 3.91 2.83
C MET A 64 32.21 5.00 2.00
N ASP A 65 33.49 5.28 2.26
CA ASP A 65 34.26 6.27 1.50
C ASP A 65 34.43 5.85 0.03
N GLY A 66 34.55 4.54 -0.23
CA GLY A 66 34.64 3.98 -1.57
C GLY A 66 33.38 4.27 -2.41
N LEU A 67 32.19 4.11 -1.80
CA LEU A 67 30.91 4.46 -2.43
C LEU A 67 30.85 5.94 -2.80
N LEU A 68 31.20 6.83 -1.86
CA LEU A 68 31.11 8.27 -2.09
C LEU A 68 32.12 8.75 -3.16
N SER A 69 33.35 8.22 -3.17
CA SER A 69 34.34 8.52 -4.21
C SER A 69 33.86 8.06 -5.58
N TRP A 70 33.43 6.80 -5.68
CA TRP A 70 32.92 6.22 -6.94
C TRP A 70 31.72 7.01 -7.49
N ALA A 71 30.78 7.38 -6.62
CA ALA A 71 29.61 8.15 -7.03
C ALA A 71 30.02 9.54 -7.55
N ASN A 72 30.92 10.25 -6.85
CA ASN A 72 31.41 11.57 -7.25
C ASN A 72 32.20 11.52 -8.58
N GLU A 73 33.08 10.53 -8.75
CA GLU A 73 33.82 10.29 -10.00
C GLU A 73 32.90 10.03 -11.20
N ASN A 74 31.69 9.50 -10.95
CA ASN A 74 30.67 9.26 -11.95
C ASN A 74 29.58 10.35 -12.01
N GLY A 75 29.87 11.55 -11.51
CA GLY A 75 29.03 12.73 -11.70
C GLY A 75 27.91 12.92 -10.67
N ALA A 76 27.95 12.21 -9.54
CA ALA A 76 27.13 12.55 -8.38
C ALA A 76 27.58 13.88 -7.76
N LYS A 77 26.63 14.65 -7.21
CA LYS A 77 26.92 15.84 -6.42
C LYS A 77 26.61 15.52 -4.97
N LEU A 78 27.58 15.66 -4.07
CA LEU A 78 27.46 15.18 -2.69
C LEU A 78 27.85 16.28 -1.69
N SER A 79 26.96 16.55 -0.74
CA SER A 79 27.18 17.37 0.48
C SER A 79 26.88 16.56 1.74
N CYS A 80 26.99 15.24 1.64
CA CYS A 80 26.66 14.29 2.69
C CYS A 80 27.68 13.16 2.78
N ALA A 81 27.72 12.56 3.97
CA ALA A 81 28.22 11.23 4.22
C ALA A 81 27.03 10.28 4.38
N VAL A 82 27.28 8.99 4.21
CA VAL A 82 26.30 7.93 4.50
C VAL A 82 26.85 7.02 5.58
N GLY A 83 25.94 6.39 6.31
CA GLY A 83 26.22 5.57 7.47
C GLY A 83 25.08 4.57 7.72
N PRO A 84 25.24 3.68 8.71
CA PRO A 84 24.17 2.77 9.10
C PRO A 84 22.94 3.52 9.62
N GLU A 85 23.13 4.65 10.30
CA GLU A 85 22.07 5.55 10.78
C GLU A 85 21.43 6.41 9.67
N GLY A 86 21.84 6.21 8.41
CA GLY A 86 21.37 6.95 7.24
C GLY A 86 22.35 8.03 6.77
N MET A 87 21.82 9.13 6.25
CA MET A 87 22.59 10.19 5.59
C MET A 87 22.85 11.37 6.54
N THR A 88 24.09 11.88 6.57
CA THR A 88 24.52 13.00 7.43
C THR A 88 25.14 14.10 6.59
N LEU A 89 24.83 15.35 6.90
CA LEU A 89 25.42 16.52 6.23
C LEU A 89 26.91 16.66 6.55
N THR A 90 27.75 16.85 5.54
CA THR A 90 29.20 17.11 5.76
C THR A 90 29.50 18.60 5.87
N GLN A 91 28.57 19.46 5.45
CA GLN A 91 28.69 20.91 5.48
C GLN A 91 27.35 21.57 5.81
N ASP A 92 27.40 22.85 6.15
CA ASP A 92 26.20 23.66 6.30
C ASP A 92 25.48 23.79 4.96
N VAL A 93 24.18 23.48 4.94
CA VAL A 93 23.32 23.61 3.77
C VAL A 93 22.17 24.56 4.04
N LYS A 94 21.83 25.36 3.04
CA LYS A 94 20.69 26.29 3.10
C LYS A 94 19.39 25.53 2.86
N ALA A 95 18.28 26.14 3.27
CA ALA A 95 16.95 25.63 2.95
C ALA A 95 16.76 25.45 1.43
N ASN A 96 16.04 24.39 1.07
CA ASN A 96 15.74 23.99 -0.31
C ASN A 96 16.97 23.76 -1.19
N THR A 97 18.05 23.21 -0.63
CA THR A 97 19.25 22.85 -1.40
C THR A 97 19.41 21.33 -1.49
N PRO A 98 19.88 20.80 -2.64
CA PRO A 98 20.14 19.38 -2.79
C PRO A 98 21.34 18.99 -1.92
N VAL A 99 21.13 17.99 -1.07
CA VAL A 99 22.16 17.36 -0.24
C VAL A 99 22.96 16.37 -1.06
N CYS A 100 22.27 15.56 -1.85
CA CYS A 100 22.87 14.74 -2.89
C CYS A 100 22.03 14.80 -4.16
N SER A 101 22.67 14.53 -5.30
CA SER A 101 22.01 14.41 -6.59
C SER A 101 22.75 13.36 -7.41
N ILE A 102 22.06 12.31 -7.85
CA ILE A 102 22.62 11.10 -8.46
C ILE A 102 22.14 11.00 -9.92
N PRO A 103 23.05 10.88 -10.90
CA PRO A 103 22.69 10.74 -12.31
C PRO A 103 22.15 9.35 -12.64
N SER A 104 21.30 9.28 -13.65
CA SER A 104 20.69 8.03 -14.14
C SER A 104 21.68 6.94 -14.55
N LYS A 105 22.90 7.29 -14.98
CA LYS A 105 23.97 6.32 -15.23
C LYS A 105 24.27 5.42 -14.02
N LEU A 106 24.02 5.91 -12.79
CA LEU A 106 24.27 5.15 -11.57
C LEU A 106 23.08 4.30 -11.13
N PHE A 107 21.91 4.41 -11.76
CA PHE A 107 20.72 3.69 -11.32
C PHE A 107 20.77 2.21 -11.70
N LEU A 108 20.08 1.39 -10.91
CA LEU A 108 19.51 0.14 -11.42
C LEU A 108 18.02 0.35 -11.68
N SER A 109 17.59 -0.04 -12.88
CA SER A 109 16.23 0.07 -13.41
C SER A 109 15.92 -1.12 -14.32
N LYS A 110 14.66 -1.24 -14.76
CA LYS A 110 14.30 -2.27 -15.75
C LYS A 110 15.04 -2.08 -17.09
N SER A 111 15.31 -0.84 -17.52
CA SER A 111 16.19 -0.54 -18.67
C SER A 111 17.59 -1.13 -18.49
N SER A 112 18.26 -0.81 -17.38
CA SER A 112 19.62 -1.32 -17.16
C SER A 112 19.63 -2.84 -17.00
N ALA A 113 18.56 -3.43 -16.45
CA ALA A 113 18.39 -4.88 -16.38
C ALA A 113 18.28 -5.48 -17.77
N ARG A 114 17.49 -4.88 -18.67
CA ARG A 114 17.37 -5.29 -20.08
C ARG A 114 18.71 -5.20 -20.81
N GLU A 115 19.49 -4.15 -20.59
CA GLU A 115 20.83 -4.02 -21.16
C GLU A 115 21.78 -5.12 -20.66
N ALA A 116 21.72 -5.44 -19.37
CA ALA A 116 22.60 -6.41 -18.73
C ALA A 116 22.24 -7.88 -19.05
N LEU A 117 20.94 -8.20 -19.08
CA LEU A 117 20.42 -9.57 -19.11
C LEU A 117 19.71 -9.94 -20.42
N GLY A 118 19.39 -8.95 -21.26
CA GLY A 118 18.70 -9.10 -22.54
C GLY A 118 17.17 -9.03 -22.43
N SER A 119 16.49 -9.25 -23.55
CA SER A 119 15.03 -9.09 -23.69
C SER A 119 14.17 -10.06 -22.88
N MET A 120 14.75 -11.08 -22.21
CA MET A 120 13.99 -11.92 -21.28
C MET A 120 13.38 -11.10 -20.14
N VAL A 121 14.00 -9.98 -19.78
CA VAL A 121 13.52 -9.02 -18.77
C VAL A 121 12.16 -8.42 -19.13
N ASP A 122 11.80 -8.32 -20.41
CA ASP A 122 10.54 -7.68 -20.83
C ASP A 122 9.30 -8.40 -20.31
N LYS A 123 9.42 -9.70 -19.99
CA LYS A 123 8.33 -10.53 -19.47
C LYS A 123 8.19 -10.47 -17.94
N LEU A 124 9.11 -9.78 -17.27
CA LEU A 124 9.14 -9.69 -15.81
C LEU A 124 8.54 -8.36 -15.35
N ASP A 125 8.01 -8.35 -14.12
CA ASP A 125 7.72 -7.10 -13.45
C ASP A 125 9.02 -6.32 -13.14
N VAL A 126 8.86 -5.05 -12.79
CA VAL A 126 9.97 -4.11 -12.59
C VAL A 126 10.87 -4.53 -11.44
N ARG A 127 10.30 -5.02 -10.33
CA ARG A 127 11.06 -5.36 -9.14
C ARG A 127 11.88 -6.62 -9.38
N THR A 128 11.27 -7.66 -9.94
CA THR A 128 11.98 -8.90 -10.31
C THR A 128 13.10 -8.62 -11.32
N SER A 129 12.87 -7.72 -12.28
CA SER A 129 13.90 -7.29 -13.24
C SER A 129 15.13 -6.69 -12.55
N ILE A 130 14.92 -5.75 -11.62
CA ILE A 130 16.00 -5.09 -10.87
C ILE A 130 16.67 -6.09 -9.92
N ALA A 131 15.91 -6.97 -9.27
CA ALA A 131 16.45 -8.00 -8.37
C ALA A 131 17.40 -8.96 -9.10
N LEU A 132 17.04 -9.41 -10.31
CA LEU A 132 17.93 -10.24 -11.12
C LEU A 132 19.17 -9.48 -11.58
N GLN A 133 19.05 -8.20 -11.91
CA GLN A 133 20.22 -7.37 -12.23
C GLN A 133 21.14 -7.22 -11.02
N LEU A 134 20.61 -7.03 -9.81
CA LEU A 134 21.41 -6.98 -8.58
C LEU A 134 22.25 -8.25 -8.40
N LEU A 135 21.63 -9.43 -8.57
CA LEU A 135 22.34 -10.71 -8.48
C LEU A 135 23.40 -10.86 -9.57
N TYR A 136 23.07 -10.48 -10.80
CA TYR A 136 24.00 -10.50 -11.92
C TYR A 136 25.21 -9.59 -11.67
N GLU A 137 25.01 -8.37 -11.20
CA GLU A 137 26.10 -7.44 -10.88
C GLU A 137 26.92 -7.93 -9.67
N LYS A 138 26.28 -8.52 -8.65
CA LYS A 138 26.98 -9.15 -7.53
C LYS A 138 27.88 -10.31 -7.99
N SER A 139 27.47 -11.04 -9.03
CA SER A 139 28.25 -12.14 -9.60
C SER A 139 29.57 -11.71 -10.25
N LYS A 140 29.62 -10.46 -10.76
CA LYS A 140 30.82 -9.85 -11.33
C LYS A 140 31.84 -9.40 -10.28
N LYS A 141 31.47 -9.41 -8.99
CA LYS A 141 32.34 -9.02 -7.87
C LYS A 141 32.98 -7.65 -8.12
N GLY A 142 34.31 -7.55 -8.07
CA GLY A 142 35.06 -6.30 -8.28
C GLY A 142 34.99 -5.74 -9.71
N GLU A 143 34.55 -6.53 -10.69
CA GLU A 143 34.39 -6.09 -12.08
C GLU A 143 33.06 -5.36 -12.32
N SER A 144 32.11 -5.42 -11.37
CA SER A 144 30.86 -4.67 -11.48
C SER A 144 31.12 -3.17 -11.42
N PHE A 145 30.44 -2.44 -12.31
CA PHE A 145 30.40 -0.97 -12.25
C PHE A 145 29.85 -0.47 -10.91
N TRP A 146 28.98 -1.24 -10.25
CA TRP A 146 28.38 -0.92 -8.95
C TRP A 146 29.09 -1.57 -7.77
N SER A 147 30.29 -2.11 -7.94
CA SER A 147 30.99 -2.90 -6.91
C SER A 147 31.15 -2.16 -5.58
N GLU A 148 31.40 -0.85 -5.58
CA GLU A 148 31.49 -0.05 -4.34
C GLU A 148 30.15 0.10 -3.62
N TRP A 149 29.04 0.22 -4.34
CA TRP A 149 27.70 0.25 -3.74
C TRP A 149 27.26 -1.13 -3.24
N LEU A 150 27.52 -2.19 -4.01
CA LEU A 150 27.15 -3.56 -3.65
C LEU A 150 27.84 -4.04 -2.36
N LYS A 151 29.05 -3.54 -2.04
CA LYS A 151 29.79 -3.85 -0.80
C LYS A 151 29.12 -3.28 0.46
N VAL A 152 28.35 -2.21 0.33
CA VAL A 152 27.75 -1.49 1.47
C VAL A 152 26.25 -1.71 1.61
N LEU A 153 25.64 -2.47 0.69
CA LEU A 153 24.26 -2.94 0.86
C LEU A 153 24.17 -3.86 2.09
N PRO A 154 23.08 -3.78 2.88
CA PRO A 154 22.89 -4.65 4.02
C PRO A 154 22.75 -6.10 3.57
N ASP A 155 23.31 -7.01 4.38
CA ASP A 155 23.01 -8.43 4.27
C ASP A 155 21.63 -8.75 4.88
N ARG A 156 21.25 -10.04 4.88
CA ARG A 156 19.96 -10.51 5.40
C ARG A 156 19.79 -10.23 6.91
N GLU A 157 20.86 -10.29 7.70
CA GLU A 157 20.77 -10.10 9.15
C GLU A 157 20.57 -8.63 9.54
N HIS A 158 21.07 -7.72 8.70
CA HIS A 158 21.05 -6.29 8.95
C HIS A 158 19.98 -5.53 8.14
N LEU A 159 19.20 -6.21 7.29
CA LEU A 159 18.00 -5.64 6.70
C LEU A 159 16.95 -5.39 7.80
N GLY A 160 16.42 -4.16 7.82
CA GLY A 160 15.43 -3.75 8.81
C GLY A 160 14.04 -4.34 8.56
N THR A 161 13.75 -4.81 7.35
CA THR A 161 12.43 -5.33 6.98
C THR A 161 12.11 -6.62 7.75
N PRO A 162 10.83 -6.83 8.12
CA PRO A 162 10.42 -7.97 8.94
C PRO A 162 10.60 -9.33 8.25
N TYR A 163 10.82 -9.36 6.93
CA TYR A 163 11.02 -10.58 6.15
C TYR A 163 12.14 -11.48 6.71
N PHE A 164 13.26 -10.86 7.08
CA PHE A 164 14.46 -11.53 7.63
C PHE A 164 14.60 -11.40 9.15
N TRP A 165 13.59 -10.90 9.85
CA TRP A 165 13.63 -10.95 11.31
C TRP A 165 13.74 -12.41 11.78
N PRO A 166 14.54 -12.68 12.83
CA PRO A 166 14.55 -13.97 13.50
C PRO A 166 13.14 -14.35 13.94
N GLU A 167 12.85 -15.66 13.98
CA GLU A 167 11.52 -16.14 14.33
C GLU A 167 11.06 -15.66 15.73
N SER A 168 11.99 -15.52 16.68
CA SER A 168 11.72 -14.94 18.00
C SER A 168 11.21 -13.50 17.93
N ASP A 169 11.70 -12.71 16.96
CA ASP A 169 11.36 -11.30 16.80
C ASP A 169 10.10 -11.14 15.96
N LYS A 170 9.78 -12.07 15.06
CA LYS A 170 8.52 -12.07 14.31
C LYS A 170 7.30 -12.23 15.19
N GLN A 171 7.42 -12.96 16.30
CA GLN A 171 6.36 -13.06 17.30
C GLN A 171 5.97 -11.69 17.88
N LEU A 172 6.86 -10.69 17.82
CA LEU A 172 6.53 -9.32 18.20
C LEU A 172 5.44 -8.70 17.32
N LEU A 173 5.20 -9.24 16.11
CA LEU A 173 4.19 -8.79 15.14
C LEU A 173 2.94 -9.68 15.12
N LYS A 174 2.77 -10.54 16.14
CA LYS A 174 1.58 -11.39 16.21
C LYS A 174 0.27 -10.57 16.20
N GLY A 175 -0.69 -11.02 15.39
CA GLY A 175 -2.00 -10.37 15.19
C GLY A 175 -1.96 -9.13 14.28
N THR A 176 -0.79 -8.75 13.77
CA THR A 176 -0.65 -7.59 12.88
C THR A 176 -0.80 -7.98 11.41
N SER A 177 -1.33 -7.07 10.60
CA SER A 177 -1.40 -7.25 9.14
C SER A 177 -0.01 -7.33 8.48
N VAL A 178 1.02 -6.80 9.14
CA VAL A 178 2.42 -6.89 8.71
C VAL A 178 2.92 -8.34 8.71
N LEU A 179 2.57 -9.15 9.72
CA LEU A 179 3.03 -10.53 9.80
C LEU A 179 2.43 -11.36 8.65
N GLU A 180 1.13 -11.18 8.38
CA GLU A 180 0.44 -11.83 7.27
C GLU A 180 1.06 -11.47 5.91
N GLU A 181 1.35 -10.19 5.68
CA GLU A 181 1.99 -9.72 4.45
C GLU A 181 3.41 -10.32 4.27
N VAL A 182 4.16 -10.50 5.35
CA VAL A 182 5.48 -11.16 5.31
C VAL A 182 5.35 -12.63 4.92
N GLU A 183 4.36 -13.34 5.45
CA GLU A 183 4.09 -14.73 5.11
C GLU A 183 3.60 -14.89 3.66
N ALA A 184 2.73 -13.99 3.20
CA ALA A 184 2.29 -13.92 1.81
C ALA A 184 3.47 -13.66 0.86
N SER A 185 4.36 -12.72 1.22
CA SER A 185 5.56 -12.40 0.44
C SER A 185 6.50 -13.59 0.30
N ARG A 186 6.62 -14.44 1.33
CA ARG A 186 7.43 -15.68 1.27
C ARG A 186 6.91 -16.66 0.23
N SER A 187 5.60 -16.87 0.22
CA SER A 187 4.94 -17.75 -0.74
C SER A 187 5.12 -17.21 -2.16
N LEU A 188 4.88 -15.91 -2.35
CA LEU A 188 5.03 -15.23 -3.62
C LEU A 188 6.46 -15.31 -4.17
N TYR A 189 7.48 -15.00 -3.35
CA TYR A 189 8.87 -15.06 -3.80
C TYR A 189 9.29 -16.49 -4.18
N SER A 190 8.80 -17.51 -3.47
CA SER A 190 9.06 -18.91 -3.82
C SER A 190 8.47 -19.26 -5.19
N GLU A 191 7.20 -18.93 -5.44
CA GLU A 191 6.53 -19.18 -6.72
C GLU A 191 7.20 -18.44 -7.89
N VAL A 192 7.54 -17.17 -7.68
CA VAL A 192 8.27 -16.38 -8.68
C VAL A 192 9.63 -17.01 -8.97
N PHE A 193 10.38 -17.45 -7.96
CA PHE A 193 11.68 -18.07 -8.15
C PHE A 193 11.59 -19.41 -8.92
N GLU A 194 10.59 -20.23 -8.66
CA GLU A 194 10.31 -21.46 -9.41
C GLU A 194 9.99 -21.18 -10.89
N SER A 195 9.18 -20.15 -11.14
CA SER A 195 8.87 -19.67 -12.48
C SER A 195 10.11 -19.18 -13.23
N LEU A 196 10.98 -18.42 -12.55
CA LEU A 196 12.26 -17.96 -13.11
C LEU A 196 13.19 -19.15 -13.45
N THR A 197 13.26 -20.14 -12.57
CA THR A 197 14.03 -21.36 -12.80
C THR A 197 13.51 -22.10 -14.04
N SER A 198 12.19 -22.27 -14.14
CA SER A 198 11.53 -22.90 -15.30
C SER A 198 11.75 -22.13 -16.62
N ALA A 199 11.88 -20.81 -16.53
CA ALA A 199 12.16 -19.93 -17.66
C ALA A 199 13.66 -19.90 -18.08
N GLY A 200 14.54 -20.60 -17.37
CA GLY A 200 15.95 -20.75 -17.73
C GLY A 200 16.87 -19.61 -17.27
N TRP A 201 16.50 -18.88 -16.22
CA TRP A 201 17.30 -17.79 -15.66
C TRP A 201 18.60 -18.26 -14.96
N ASP A 202 18.66 -19.53 -14.58
CA ASP A 202 19.85 -20.24 -14.09
C ASP A 202 21.04 -20.21 -15.06
N LYS A 203 20.78 -20.00 -16.36
CA LYS A 203 21.82 -19.87 -17.39
C LYS A 203 22.39 -18.45 -17.50
N LYS A 204 21.70 -17.46 -16.93
CA LYS A 204 22.07 -16.03 -17.02
C LYS A 204 22.76 -15.53 -15.76
N ILE A 205 22.40 -16.10 -14.61
CA ILE A 205 22.97 -15.76 -13.32
C ILE A 205 23.76 -16.98 -12.82
N PRO A 206 25.02 -16.81 -12.39
CA PRO A 206 25.81 -17.91 -11.86
C PRO A 206 25.10 -18.68 -10.74
N SER A 207 25.25 -20.00 -10.75
CA SER A 207 24.50 -20.91 -9.87
C SER A 207 24.74 -20.70 -8.38
N ASP A 208 25.86 -20.10 -7.99
CA ASP A 208 26.16 -19.72 -6.60
C ASP A 208 25.30 -18.56 -6.10
N LEU A 209 24.76 -17.73 -7.01
CA LEU A 209 23.87 -16.61 -6.71
C LEU A 209 22.43 -16.82 -7.19
N PHE A 210 22.19 -17.75 -8.10
CA PHE A 210 20.85 -18.13 -8.53
C PHE A 210 20.24 -19.18 -7.59
N ASN A 211 19.88 -18.74 -6.38
CA ASN A 211 19.18 -19.54 -5.37
C ASN A 211 18.11 -18.69 -4.69
N VAL A 212 17.14 -19.36 -4.04
CA VAL A 212 16.00 -18.70 -3.40
C VAL A 212 16.45 -17.67 -2.36
N GLU A 213 17.43 -18.00 -1.52
CA GLU A 213 17.90 -17.09 -0.46
C GLU A 213 18.50 -15.78 -1.00
N SER A 214 19.25 -15.88 -2.11
CA SER A 214 19.83 -14.72 -2.78
C SER A 214 18.74 -13.90 -3.49
N PHE A 215 17.75 -14.58 -4.08
CA PHE A 215 16.61 -13.94 -4.72
C PHE A 215 15.74 -13.17 -3.71
N GLU A 216 15.40 -13.78 -2.58
CA GLU A 216 14.70 -13.11 -1.47
C GLU A 216 15.46 -11.86 -1.01
N TRP A 217 16.79 -11.97 -0.82
CA TRP A 217 17.61 -10.82 -0.44
C TRP A 217 17.53 -9.71 -1.48
N ALA A 218 17.62 -10.05 -2.76
CA ALA A 218 17.54 -9.07 -3.83
C ALA A 218 16.17 -8.39 -3.90
N MET A 219 15.07 -9.16 -3.73
CA MET A 219 13.72 -8.61 -3.68
C MET A 219 13.52 -7.66 -2.49
N GLU A 220 14.02 -8.02 -1.31
CA GLU A 220 13.94 -7.17 -0.12
C GLU A 220 14.83 -5.92 -0.22
N ILE A 221 15.97 -5.99 -0.93
CA ILE A 221 16.76 -4.81 -1.28
C ILE A 221 15.97 -3.88 -2.20
N VAL A 222 15.34 -4.42 -3.25
CA VAL A 222 14.51 -3.62 -4.16
C VAL A 222 13.33 -2.99 -3.41
N ARG A 223 12.63 -3.77 -2.59
CA ARG A 223 11.53 -3.28 -1.75
C ARG A 223 12.00 -2.15 -0.84
N SER A 224 13.07 -2.38 -0.10
CA SER A 224 13.54 -1.45 0.94
C SER A 224 14.17 -0.15 0.44
N ARG A 225 14.70 -0.15 -0.80
CA ARG A 225 15.58 0.91 -1.30
C ARG A 225 15.13 1.54 -2.62
N SER A 226 14.06 1.04 -3.25
CA SER A 226 13.58 1.61 -4.50
C SER A 226 12.94 2.98 -4.29
N ILE A 227 13.11 3.85 -5.29
CA ILE A 227 12.64 5.22 -5.28
C ILE A 227 11.64 5.38 -6.43
N PRO A 228 10.40 5.81 -6.16
CA PRO A 228 9.44 6.12 -7.20
C PRO A 228 9.95 7.24 -8.12
N PHE A 229 9.99 6.95 -9.41
CA PHE A 229 10.32 7.89 -10.47
C PHE A 229 9.42 7.65 -11.67
N SER A 230 8.15 8.07 -11.56
CA SER A 230 7.10 7.83 -12.57
C SER A 230 7.43 8.33 -13.99
N LYS A 231 8.32 9.33 -14.13
CA LYS A 231 8.78 9.82 -15.45
C LYS A 231 9.94 9.02 -16.04
N PHE A 232 10.42 7.99 -15.35
CA PHE A 232 11.53 7.15 -15.76
C PHE A 232 11.02 5.74 -16.00
N GLU A 233 10.70 5.46 -17.26
CA GLU A 233 10.19 4.16 -17.77
C GLU A 233 9.10 3.55 -16.88
N ASP A 234 9.43 2.45 -16.18
CA ASP A 234 8.51 1.62 -15.39
C ASP A 234 8.39 2.08 -13.91
N GLY A 235 8.81 3.30 -13.61
CA GLY A 235 8.33 4.03 -12.43
C GLY A 235 9.09 3.85 -11.13
N ILE A 236 10.08 2.95 -11.03
CA ILE A 236 10.97 2.83 -9.87
C ILE A 236 12.44 2.64 -10.28
N VAL A 237 13.37 3.10 -9.44
CA VAL A 237 14.82 2.91 -9.60
C VAL A 237 15.50 2.64 -8.26
N LEU A 238 16.63 1.93 -8.27
CA LEU A 238 17.59 1.99 -7.16
C LEU A 238 18.63 3.06 -7.49
N ALA A 239 18.74 4.09 -6.66
CA ALA A 239 19.73 5.15 -6.82
C ALA A 239 20.75 5.08 -5.67
N PRO A 240 21.99 4.63 -5.93
CA PRO A 240 23.05 4.57 -4.92
C PRO A 240 23.23 5.90 -4.19
N VAL A 241 23.52 5.85 -2.89
CA VAL A 241 23.64 6.98 -1.95
C VAL A 241 22.28 7.52 -1.49
N VAL A 242 21.32 7.73 -2.39
CA VAL A 242 19.99 8.23 -2.00
C VAL A 242 19.24 7.19 -1.18
N ASP A 243 19.41 5.91 -1.48
CA ASP A 243 18.83 4.79 -0.75
C ASP A 243 19.13 4.80 0.75
N PHE A 244 20.28 5.34 1.17
CA PHE A 244 20.61 5.49 2.60
C PHE A 244 19.73 6.51 3.34
N SER A 245 19.06 7.41 2.61
CA SER A 245 18.09 8.32 3.21
C SER A 245 16.79 7.62 3.63
N LEU A 246 16.54 6.40 3.12
CA LEU A 246 15.35 5.59 3.43
C LEU A 246 15.51 4.74 4.70
N SER A 247 16.74 4.49 5.18
CA SER A 247 17.00 3.77 6.43
C SER A 247 17.14 4.69 7.64
N GLY A 248 16.91 5.98 7.46
CA GLY A 248 17.24 7.03 8.42
C GLY A 248 16.05 7.59 9.19
N LYS A 249 16.15 8.87 9.50
CA LYS A 249 15.18 9.57 10.34
C LYS A 249 13.96 10.04 9.55
N LEU A 250 12.75 9.76 10.05
CA LEU A 250 11.54 10.41 9.53
C LEU A 250 11.60 11.93 9.76
N GLY A 251 11.37 12.72 8.71
CA GLY A 251 11.43 14.17 8.79
C GLY A 251 10.70 14.89 7.68
N ARG A 252 11.31 15.98 7.20
CA ARG A 252 10.72 16.92 6.24
C ARG A 252 11.47 17.00 4.92
N ASP A 253 12.68 16.47 4.85
CA ASP A 253 13.49 16.48 3.64
C ASP A 253 12.83 15.60 2.57
N THR A 254 13.05 15.89 1.30
CA THR A 254 12.30 15.22 0.22
C THR A 254 13.23 14.54 -0.74
N ILE A 255 12.83 13.37 -1.22
CA ILE A 255 13.42 12.78 -2.41
C ILE A 255 12.69 13.37 -3.61
N SER A 256 13.44 13.94 -4.54
CA SER A 256 12.91 14.50 -5.77
C SER A 256 13.58 13.86 -6.98
N CYS A 257 12.75 13.58 -7.97
CA CYS A 257 13.17 13.02 -9.25
C CYS A 257 12.98 14.09 -10.32
N GLY A 258 14.04 14.38 -11.07
CA GLY A 258 14.06 15.51 -11.97
C GLY A 258 15.03 15.34 -13.12
N TYR A 259 15.18 16.40 -13.89
CA TYR A 259 16.09 16.46 -15.03
C TYR A 259 16.99 17.68 -14.86
N GLU A 260 18.30 17.50 -14.96
CA GLU A 260 19.28 18.58 -14.80
C GLU A 260 20.12 18.77 -16.07
N GLY A 261 20.64 19.99 -16.24
CA GLY A 261 21.56 20.34 -17.32
C GLY A 261 20.91 20.50 -18.70
N LEU A 262 21.72 20.91 -19.67
CA LEU A 262 21.29 21.18 -21.05
C LEU A 262 20.75 19.94 -21.76
N PHE A 263 21.27 18.76 -21.43
CA PHE A 263 20.85 17.48 -22.01
C PHE A 263 19.66 16.84 -21.29
N ARG A 264 19.09 17.50 -20.26
CA ARG A 264 18.03 16.95 -19.41
C ARG A 264 18.40 15.54 -18.93
N GLU A 265 19.53 15.42 -18.23
CA GLU A 265 19.92 14.15 -17.63
C GLU A 265 18.96 13.82 -16.47
N PRO A 266 18.33 12.64 -16.44
CA PRO A 266 17.50 12.24 -15.30
C PRO A 266 18.35 12.05 -14.05
N ARG A 267 17.88 12.61 -12.92
CA ARG A 267 18.54 12.55 -11.62
C ARG A 267 17.55 12.32 -10.48
N VAL A 268 18.04 11.65 -9.45
CA VAL A 268 17.35 11.49 -8.16
C VAL A 268 18.15 12.26 -7.11
N SER A 269 17.49 13.12 -6.34
CA SER A 269 18.13 14.00 -5.37
C SER A 269 17.43 13.97 -4.03
N VAL A 270 18.19 14.11 -2.95
CA VAL A 270 17.63 14.43 -1.63
C VAL A 270 17.74 15.92 -1.40
N GLN A 271 16.63 16.61 -1.15
CA GLN A 271 16.58 18.03 -0.89
C GLN A 271 16.35 18.31 0.59
N SER A 272 17.24 19.10 1.19
CA SER A 272 17.02 19.57 2.56
C SER A 272 16.02 20.71 2.54
N VAL A 273 14.85 20.51 3.14
CA VAL A 273 13.76 21.52 3.12
C VAL A 273 14.07 22.67 4.07
N ALA A 274 14.57 22.37 5.27
CA ALA A 274 14.88 23.39 6.28
C ALA A 274 16.34 23.89 6.21
N GLY A 275 17.22 23.20 5.48
CA GLY A 275 18.65 23.34 5.64
C GLY A 275 19.14 22.65 6.91
N GLY A 276 20.44 22.71 7.16
CA GLY A 276 21.04 21.99 8.27
C GLY A 276 22.50 22.36 8.49
N LYS A 277 23.01 21.96 9.65
CA LYS A 277 24.41 22.13 10.03
C LYS A 277 25.21 20.89 9.66
N SER A 278 26.50 21.06 9.41
CA SER A 278 27.43 19.93 9.33
C SER A 278 27.25 19.01 10.54
N GLY A 279 27.21 17.70 10.29
CA GLY A 279 27.00 16.65 11.29
C GLY A 279 25.53 16.31 11.59
N SER A 280 24.55 17.04 11.04
CA SER A 280 23.13 16.71 11.25
C SER A 280 22.63 15.63 10.29
N LEU A 281 21.77 14.74 10.80
CA LEU A 281 21.09 13.71 10.01
C LEU A 281 20.07 14.33 9.07
N VAL A 282 20.09 13.88 7.83
CA VAL A 282 19.05 14.13 6.83
C VAL A 282 17.83 13.31 7.21
N ALA A 283 16.68 13.96 7.26
CA ALA A 283 15.46 13.34 7.76
C ALA A 283 14.36 13.40 6.70
N VAL A 284 14.22 12.32 5.94
CA VAL A 284 13.32 12.27 4.78
C VAL A 284 11.87 12.07 5.20
N ASN A 285 10.98 12.81 4.56
CA ASN A 285 9.56 12.55 4.57
C ASN A 285 9.28 11.42 3.58
N PHE A 286 9.00 10.22 4.10
CA PHE A 286 8.57 9.10 3.29
C PHE A 286 7.26 9.42 2.59
N LEU A 287 7.06 8.87 1.39
CA LEU A 287 5.82 9.04 0.65
C LEU A 287 4.65 8.41 1.41
N GLU A 288 4.91 7.29 2.06
CA GLU A 288 3.96 6.53 2.85
C GLU A 288 4.34 6.65 4.32
N LYS A 289 3.35 6.95 5.17
CA LYS A 289 3.55 7.34 6.56
C LYS A 289 3.00 6.31 7.56
N GLY A 290 2.27 5.32 7.06
CA GLY A 290 1.68 4.29 7.88
C GLY A 290 2.75 3.45 8.59
N PRO A 291 2.63 3.23 9.92
CA PRO A 291 3.60 2.43 10.67
C PRO A 291 3.84 1.05 10.06
N SER A 292 2.78 0.37 9.61
CA SER A 292 2.81 -0.96 8.99
C SER A 292 3.55 -0.94 7.65
N LYS A 293 3.14 -0.04 6.75
CA LYS A 293 3.75 0.09 5.44
C LYS A 293 5.21 0.51 5.48
N MET A 294 5.55 1.50 6.30
CA MET A 294 6.93 1.90 6.48
C MET A 294 7.80 0.75 7.00
N LEU A 295 7.27 -0.10 7.89
CA LEU A 295 8.04 -1.23 8.42
C LEU A 295 8.36 -2.24 7.30
N LEU A 296 7.35 -2.57 6.50
CA LEU A 296 7.47 -3.46 5.36
C LEU A 296 8.42 -2.90 4.29
N ASP A 297 8.31 -1.61 4.00
CA ASP A 297 8.96 -0.99 2.84
C ASP A 297 10.30 -0.34 3.18
N HIS A 298 10.63 -0.10 4.45
CA HIS A 298 11.86 0.60 4.83
C HIS A 298 12.52 0.01 6.09
N GLY A 299 11.88 -0.91 6.80
CA GLY A 299 12.41 -1.49 8.03
C GLY A 299 12.35 -0.54 9.24
N VAL A 300 11.55 0.53 9.15
CA VAL A 300 11.31 1.54 10.20
C VAL A 300 9.82 1.87 10.26
N SER A 301 9.27 2.20 11.41
CA SER A 301 7.85 2.52 11.60
C SER A 301 7.67 3.95 12.08
N SER A 302 6.65 4.65 11.57
CA SER A 302 6.25 5.94 12.14
C SER A 302 5.75 5.79 13.57
N PRO A 303 6.14 6.67 14.51
CA PRO A 303 5.53 6.72 15.85
C PRO A 303 4.13 7.37 15.82
N ASN A 304 3.70 7.90 14.68
CA ASN A 304 2.42 8.58 14.55
C ASN A 304 1.29 7.57 14.36
N ARG A 305 0.54 7.30 15.43
CA ARG A 305 -0.62 6.40 15.38
C ARG A 305 -1.75 6.88 14.46
N GLU A 306 -1.83 8.18 14.21
CA GLU A 306 -2.89 8.76 13.37
C GLU A 306 -2.67 8.45 11.88
N ASP A 307 -1.46 8.03 11.50
CA ASP A 307 -1.18 7.48 10.17
C ASP A 307 -1.40 5.95 10.14
N GLY A 308 -1.92 5.35 11.23
CA GLY A 308 -2.16 3.92 11.37
C GLY A 308 -3.06 3.36 10.27
N GLU A 309 -2.71 2.18 9.75
CA GLU A 309 -3.52 1.44 8.79
C GLU A 309 -3.53 -0.05 9.15
N TYR A 310 -4.64 -0.73 8.89
CA TYR A 310 -4.78 -2.18 9.05
C TYR A 310 -5.35 -2.78 7.75
N ARG A 311 -4.71 -3.83 7.24
CA ARG A 311 -5.15 -4.52 6.02
C ARG A 311 -5.83 -5.83 6.38
N ILE A 312 -6.98 -6.10 5.77
CA ILE A 312 -7.75 -7.32 6.01
C ILE A 312 -8.42 -7.79 4.72
N SER A 313 -8.44 -9.11 4.50
CA SER A 313 -9.03 -9.72 3.32
C SER A 313 -10.43 -10.28 3.61
N PHE A 314 -11.36 -10.03 2.69
CA PHE A 314 -12.67 -10.68 2.66
C PHE A 314 -12.83 -11.43 1.34
N ALA A 315 -13.56 -12.55 1.40
CA ALA A 315 -13.81 -13.37 0.22
C ALA A 315 -15.27 -13.84 0.16
N VAL A 316 -15.80 -14.00 -1.04
CA VAL A 316 -17.04 -14.75 -1.25
C VAL A 316 -16.74 -16.23 -1.04
N SER A 317 -17.39 -16.85 -0.05
CA SER A 317 -17.19 -18.27 0.24
C SER A 317 -17.66 -19.15 -0.93
N SER A 318 -16.85 -20.12 -1.34
CA SER A 318 -17.24 -21.14 -2.33
C SER A 318 -18.39 -22.06 -1.86
N LEU A 319 -18.74 -22.00 -0.57
CA LEU A 319 -19.91 -22.68 -0.01
C LEU A 319 -21.18 -21.83 -0.03
N ASP A 320 -21.09 -20.57 -0.46
CA ASP A 320 -22.26 -19.72 -0.68
C ASP A 320 -23.09 -20.29 -1.82
N ARG A 321 -24.39 -20.49 -1.58
CA ARG A 321 -25.33 -20.96 -2.61
C ARG A 321 -25.35 -20.05 -3.84
N PHE A 322 -25.07 -18.77 -3.67
CA PHE A 322 -25.03 -17.76 -4.73
C PHE A 322 -23.60 -17.40 -5.16
N PHE A 323 -22.63 -18.29 -4.92
CA PHE A 323 -21.22 -18.03 -5.21
C PHE A 323 -21.00 -17.59 -6.66
N ASP A 324 -21.50 -18.35 -7.64
CA ASP A 324 -21.30 -18.05 -9.07
C ASP A 324 -21.88 -16.69 -9.43
N ASP A 325 -23.11 -16.37 -8.97
CA ASP A 325 -23.73 -15.08 -9.23
C ASP A 325 -22.94 -13.91 -8.62
N LYS A 326 -22.40 -14.06 -7.41
CA LYS A 326 -21.62 -13.02 -6.74
C LYS A 326 -20.24 -12.86 -7.39
N ALA A 327 -19.58 -13.97 -7.72
CA ALA A 327 -18.28 -13.97 -8.39
C ALA A 327 -18.34 -13.26 -9.74
N ASP A 328 -19.34 -13.60 -10.55
CA ASP A 328 -19.54 -12.97 -11.86
C ASP A 328 -19.89 -11.45 -11.70
N ILE A 329 -20.43 -10.97 -10.55
CA ILE A 329 -20.75 -9.53 -10.34
C ILE A 329 -19.44 -8.80 -10.06
N LEU A 330 -18.62 -9.37 -9.18
CA LEU A 330 -17.30 -8.85 -8.87
C LEU A 330 -16.42 -8.77 -10.12
N GLU A 331 -16.42 -9.81 -10.95
CA GLU A 331 -15.65 -9.82 -12.21
C GLU A 331 -16.08 -8.68 -13.15
N GLN A 332 -17.37 -8.40 -13.28
CA GLN A 332 -17.88 -7.30 -14.11
C GLN A 332 -17.40 -5.91 -13.63
N GLU A 333 -17.22 -5.75 -12.32
CA GLU A 333 -16.70 -4.53 -11.70
C GLU A 333 -15.16 -4.51 -11.62
N GLY A 334 -14.48 -5.54 -12.17
CA GLY A 334 -13.03 -5.67 -12.10
C GLY A 334 -12.51 -5.97 -10.69
N LEU A 335 -13.36 -6.52 -9.83
CA LEU A 335 -13.04 -6.90 -8.45
C LEU A 335 -12.76 -8.41 -8.36
N ALA A 336 -11.80 -8.77 -7.52
CA ALA A 336 -11.49 -10.15 -7.22
C ALA A 336 -12.48 -10.74 -6.21
N ILE A 337 -12.66 -12.07 -6.26
CA ILE A 337 -13.51 -12.84 -5.33
C ILE A 337 -13.02 -12.70 -3.89
N GLU A 338 -11.69 -12.66 -3.71
CA GLU A 338 -11.00 -12.30 -2.48
C GLU A 338 -10.35 -10.94 -2.69
N LYS A 339 -10.61 -9.99 -1.79
CA LYS A 339 -10.08 -8.64 -1.85
C LYS A 339 -9.59 -8.20 -0.49
N THR A 340 -8.39 -7.62 -0.45
CA THR A 340 -7.83 -6.95 0.72
C THR A 340 -8.28 -5.49 0.76
N PHE A 341 -8.77 -5.04 1.91
CA PHE A 341 -9.21 -3.67 2.17
C PHE A 341 -8.31 -3.04 3.23
N THR A 342 -8.11 -1.73 3.11
CA THR A 342 -7.30 -0.94 4.04
C THR A 342 -8.21 -0.10 4.93
N LEU A 343 -8.09 -0.27 6.24
CA LEU A 343 -8.70 0.55 7.29
C LEU A 343 -7.70 1.59 7.77
N ARG A 344 -8.10 2.84 8.02
CA ARG A 344 -7.21 3.92 8.48
C ARG A 344 -7.64 4.49 9.82
N ALA A 345 -6.65 4.95 10.60
CA ALA A 345 -6.84 5.54 11.92
C ALA A 345 -7.65 6.85 11.91
N ASP A 346 -7.76 7.54 10.77
CA ASP A 346 -8.65 8.70 10.59
C ASP A 346 -10.12 8.31 10.37
N GLY A 347 -10.40 7.02 10.17
CA GLY A 347 -11.73 6.46 9.92
C GLY A 347 -12.06 6.23 8.46
N ALA A 348 -11.16 6.58 7.53
CA ALA A 348 -11.32 6.23 6.13
C ALA A 348 -11.03 4.73 5.90
N PHE A 349 -11.79 4.10 5.02
CA PHE A 349 -11.52 2.77 4.49
C PHE A 349 -11.81 2.75 2.99
N ASP A 350 -11.34 1.73 2.28
CA ASP A 350 -11.52 1.64 0.83
C ASP A 350 -13.01 1.63 0.44
N ASP A 351 -13.38 2.44 -0.55
CA ASP A 351 -14.78 2.73 -0.93
C ASP A 351 -15.60 1.45 -1.25
N ASP A 352 -14.93 0.42 -1.75
CA ASP A 352 -15.55 -0.85 -2.12
C ASP A 352 -15.86 -1.76 -0.92
N LEU A 353 -15.37 -1.49 0.29
CA LEU A 353 -15.54 -2.38 1.45
C LEU A 353 -17.03 -2.61 1.77
N ILE A 354 -17.80 -1.54 1.89
CA ILE A 354 -19.21 -1.61 2.26
C ILE A 354 -20.05 -2.25 1.13
N PRO A 355 -19.95 -1.83 -0.14
CA PRO A 355 -20.64 -2.49 -1.25
C PRO A 355 -20.29 -3.98 -1.40
N PHE A 356 -19.02 -4.33 -1.27
CA PHE A 356 -18.55 -5.71 -1.32
C PHE A 356 -19.19 -6.55 -0.20
N MET A 357 -19.18 -6.03 1.03
CA MET A 357 -19.75 -6.76 2.16
C MET A 357 -21.28 -6.86 2.10
N ARG A 358 -21.97 -5.84 1.57
CA ARG A 358 -23.41 -5.93 1.27
C ARG A 358 -23.70 -7.06 0.30
N LEU A 359 -22.93 -7.17 -0.79
CA LEU A 359 -23.03 -8.26 -1.77
C LEU A 359 -22.78 -9.63 -1.11
N VAL A 360 -21.72 -9.76 -0.31
CA VAL A 360 -21.43 -10.98 0.47
C VAL A 360 -22.62 -11.35 1.36
N CYS A 361 -23.26 -10.36 2.00
CA CYS A 361 -24.39 -10.56 2.89
C CYS A 361 -25.76 -10.71 2.19
N ILE A 362 -25.85 -10.62 0.85
CA ILE A 362 -27.11 -10.89 0.13
C ILE A 362 -27.52 -12.35 0.36
N LYS A 363 -28.68 -12.53 0.97
CA LYS A 363 -29.32 -13.82 1.32
C LYS A 363 -30.84 -13.66 1.27
N ASN A 364 -31.55 -14.80 1.33
CA ASN A 364 -33.01 -14.85 1.57
C ASN A 364 -33.81 -13.87 0.69
N PHE A 365 -34.45 -12.87 1.32
CA PHE A 365 -35.34 -11.92 0.68
C PHE A 365 -34.65 -10.93 -0.26
N ASP A 366 -33.32 -10.78 -0.17
CA ASP A 366 -32.55 -9.91 -1.06
C ASP A 366 -31.96 -10.65 -2.26
N ALA A 367 -32.08 -11.98 -2.30
CA ALA A 367 -31.49 -12.81 -3.35
C ALA A 367 -32.04 -12.50 -4.76
N PHE A 368 -33.23 -11.91 -4.86
CA PHE A 368 -33.78 -11.47 -6.16
C PHE A 368 -32.88 -10.45 -6.86
N LEU A 369 -32.03 -9.72 -6.12
CA LEU A 369 -31.07 -8.78 -6.71
C LEU A 369 -29.99 -9.50 -7.53
N LEU A 370 -29.75 -10.79 -7.28
CA LEU A 370 -28.75 -11.57 -8.00
C LEU A 370 -29.27 -12.14 -9.33
N GLU A 371 -30.56 -12.00 -9.60
CA GLU A 371 -31.19 -12.46 -10.84
C GLU A 371 -30.59 -11.76 -12.07
N SER A 372 -30.55 -12.49 -13.20
CA SER A 372 -29.88 -12.03 -14.42
C SER A 372 -30.42 -10.71 -14.98
N VAL A 373 -31.67 -10.35 -14.66
CA VAL A 373 -32.27 -9.07 -15.10
C VAL A 373 -31.59 -7.85 -14.48
N PHE A 374 -31.02 -7.99 -13.28
CA PHE A 374 -30.39 -6.89 -12.56
C PHE A 374 -28.88 -6.88 -12.69
N ARG A 375 -28.30 -7.83 -13.44
CA ARG A 375 -26.86 -8.11 -13.50
C ARG A 375 -25.97 -6.86 -13.60
N GLN A 376 -26.34 -5.95 -14.50
CA GLN A 376 -25.58 -4.72 -14.79
C GLN A 376 -25.84 -3.58 -13.78
N GLU A 377 -26.83 -3.72 -12.92
CA GLU A 377 -27.28 -2.71 -11.96
C GLU A 377 -26.98 -3.10 -10.51
N VAL A 378 -26.70 -4.39 -10.22
CA VAL A 378 -26.53 -4.90 -8.85
C VAL A 378 -25.47 -4.13 -8.09
N TRP A 379 -24.33 -3.83 -8.72
CA TRP A 379 -23.27 -3.06 -8.07
C TRP A 379 -23.76 -1.67 -7.66
N GLY A 380 -24.50 -1.00 -8.54
CA GLY A 380 -25.20 0.25 -8.24
C GLY A 380 -26.19 0.12 -7.08
N PHE A 381 -26.84 -1.03 -6.93
CA PHE A 381 -27.77 -1.28 -5.81
C PHE A 381 -27.04 -1.47 -4.48
N VAL A 382 -25.93 -2.22 -4.43
CA VAL A 382 -25.15 -2.46 -3.20
C VAL A 382 -24.28 -1.26 -2.79
N ASN A 383 -24.07 -0.30 -3.69
CA ASN A 383 -23.48 1.00 -3.31
C ASN A 383 -24.34 1.78 -2.30
N MET A 384 -25.64 1.46 -2.22
CA MET A 384 -26.57 2.03 -1.25
C MET A 384 -27.13 0.93 -0.32
N PRO A 385 -27.72 1.28 0.84
CA PRO A 385 -28.27 0.28 1.76
C PRO A 385 -29.26 -0.68 1.07
N VAL A 386 -29.09 -1.99 1.22
CA VAL A 386 -29.93 -2.97 0.50
C VAL A 386 -31.26 -3.18 1.22
N SER A 387 -31.20 -3.78 2.41
CA SER A 387 -32.32 -4.02 3.33
C SER A 387 -31.82 -3.84 4.76
N LYS A 388 -32.72 -3.63 5.72
CA LYS A 388 -32.35 -3.48 7.12
C LYS A 388 -31.65 -4.74 7.64
N GLU A 389 -32.11 -5.91 7.24
CA GLU A 389 -31.53 -7.20 7.60
C GLU A 389 -30.14 -7.39 6.98
N ASN A 390 -29.94 -7.00 5.71
CA ASN A 390 -28.63 -7.06 5.06
C ASN A 390 -27.62 -6.09 5.70
N GLU A 391 -28.01 -4.83 5.93
CA GLU A 391 -27.13 -3.85 6.59
C GLU A 391 -26.75 -4.31 7.99
N LYS A 392 -27.73 -4.79 8.77
CA LYS A 392 -27.47 -5.29 10.12
C LYS A 392 -26.48 -6.44 10.10
N LEU A 393 -26.72 -7.45 9.25
CA LEU A 393 -25.84 -8.62 9.13
C LEU A 393 -24.42 -8.20 8.71
N MET A 394 -24.32 -7.29 7.74
CA MET A 394 -23.04 -6.77 7.24
C MET A 394 -22.26 -6.04 8.34
N LEU A 395 -22.90 -5.10 9.04
CA LEU A 395 -22.28 -4.32 10.12
C LEU A 395 -21.86 -5.22 11.29
N GLU A 396 -22.74 -6.11 11.76
CA GLU A 396 -22.42 -7.07 12.84
C GLU A 396 -21.26 -7.99 12.44
N THR A 397 -21.21 -8.43 11.17
CA THR A 397 -20.11 -9.27 10.66
C THR A 397 -18.79 -8.50 10.66
N LEU A 398 -18.79 -7.26 10.16
CA LEU A 398 -17.58 -6.43 10.15
C LEU A 398 -17.08 -6.09 11.55
N ILE A 399 -17.98 -5.67 12.45
CA ILE A 399 -17.64 -5.37 13.86
C ILE A 399 -17.03 -6.61 14.52
N ALA A 400 -17.70 -7.75 14.46
CA ALA A 400 -17.20 -8.98 15.07
C ALA A 400 -15.84 -9.43 14.47
N THR A 401 -15.64 -9.23 13.17
CA THR A 401 -14.36 -9.53 12.52
C THR A 401 -13.24 -8.62 13.03
N PHE A 402 -13.50 -7.32 13.15
CA PHE A 402 -12.50 -6.36 13.61
C PHE A 402 -12.23 -6.44 15.12
N GLU A 403 -13.23 -6.80 15.93
CA GLU A 403 -13.05 -7.15 17.34
C GLU A 403 -12.20 -8.42 17.48
N GLY A 404 -12.48 -9.45 16.67
CA GLY A 404 -11.65 -10.65 16.61
C GLY A 404 -10.20 -10.34 16.27
N ALA A 405 -9.96 -9.49 15.26
CA ALA A 405 -8.62 -9.03 14.91
C ALA A 405 -7.93 -8.27 16.06
N LEU A 406 -8.67 -7.46 16.84
CA LEU A 406 -8.13 -6.79 18.03
C LEU A 406 -7.71 -7.77 19.14
N ASP A 407 -8.40 -8.90 19.26
CA ASP A 407 -8.10 -9.93 20.26
C ASP A 407 -6.88 -10.80 19.88
N GLU A 408 -6.47 -10.79 18.61
CA GLU A 408 -5.29 -11.54 18.15
C GLU A 408 -3.95 -10.92 18.59
N PHE A 409 -3.94 -9.62 18.91
CA PHE A 409 -2.77 -8.94 19.44
C PHE A 409 -2.40 -9.52 20.82
N ASP A 410 -1.15 -9.91 20.99
CA ASP A 410 -0.62 -10.53 22.22
C ASP A 410 -0.30 -9.53 23.35
N THR A 411 -0.34 -8.23 23.06
CA THR A 411 -0.07 -7.15 24.01
C THR A 411 -1.25 -6.19 24.11
N THR A 412 -1.26 -5.37 25.15
CA THR A 412 -2.19 -4.25 25.30
C THR A 412 -1.59 -2.96 24.74
N GLU A 413 -2.44 -1.98 24.41
CA GLU A 413 -1.99 -0.65 23.95
C GLU A 413 -1.07 0.05 24.99
N GLY A 414 -1.34 -0.13 26.29
CA GLY A 414 -0.52 0.45 27.36
C GLY A 414 0.88 -0.16 27.44
N GLU A 415 1.01 -1.46 27.18
CA GLU A 415 2.29 -2.16 27.12
C GLU A 415 3.11 -1.71 25.91
N ASP A 416 2.51 -1.65 24.72
CA ASP A 416 3.20 -1.19 23.50
C ASP A 416 3.66 0.26 23.63
N MET A 417 2.84 1.14 24.23
CA MET A 417 3.23 2.52 24.54
C MET A 417 4.38 2.62 25.54
N SER A 418 4.51 1.63 26.43
CA SER A 418 5.62 1.55 27.38
C SER A 418 6.88 1.05 26.70
N ILE A 419 6.79 0.02 25.85
CA ILE A 419 7.89 -0.51 25.03
C ILE A 419 8.45 0.60 24.14
N ALA A 420 7.58 1.37 23.47
CA ALA A 420 7.96 2.45 22.58
C ALA A 420 8.71 3.60 23.27
N LYS A 421 8.57 3.74 24.59
CA LYS A 421 9.22 4.80 25.39
C LYS A 421 10.41 4.31 26.20
N ASP A 422 10.55 3.00 26.41
CA ASP A 422 11.62 2.43 27.21
C ASP A 422 12.96 2.44 26.44
N PRO A 423 13.99 3.15 26.95
CA PRO A 423 15.32 3.16 26.34
C PRO A 423 16.02 1.78 26.29
N LYS A 424 15.52 0.79 27.06
CA LYS A 424 16.04 -0.58 27.07
C LYS A 424 15.43 -1.47 25.99
N SER A 425 14.31 -1.07 25.39
CA SER A 425 13.68 -1.82 24.31
C SER A 425 14.63 -1.95 23.11
N THR A 426 14.63 -3.12 22.50
CA THR A 426 15.33 -3.35 21.24
C THR A 426 14.66 -2.57 20.11
N PHE A 427 15.42 -2.30 19.04
CA PHE A 427 14.91 -1.59 17.87
C PHE A 427 13.64 -2.24 17.30
N ARG A 428 13.65 -3.57 17.13
CA ARG A 428 12.53 -4.35 16.58
C ARG A 428 11.30 -4.34 17.50
N GLN A 429 11.49 -4.40 18.81
CA GLN A 429 10.39 -4.24 19.78
C GLN A 429 9.71 -2.87 19.63
N VAL A 430 10.49 -1.80 19.47
CA VAL A 430 9.95 -0.45 19.24
C VAL A 430 9.19 -0.37 17.91
N GLN A 431 9.74 -0.94 16.83
CA GLN A 431 9.06 -0.93 15.52
C GLN A 431 7.73 -1.70 15.58
N ALA A 432 7.75 -2.90 16.14
CA ALA A 432 6.54 -3.72 16.30
C ALA A 432 5.49 -3.02 17.18
N ALA A 433 5.90 -2.37 18.27
CA ALA A 433 4.99 -1.60 19.12
C ALA A 433 4.30 -0.47 18.33
N TYR A 434 5.03 0.28 17.50
CA TYR A 434 4.43 1.33 16.66
C TYR A 434 3.41 0.79 15.65
N VAL A 435 3.70 -0.35 15.02
CA VAL A 435 2.74 -1.05 14.15
C VAL A 435 1.47 -1.40 14.91
N LYS A 436 1.59 -2.10 16.05
CA LYS A 436 0.44 -2.49 16.86
C LYS A 436 -0.39 -1.31 17.35
N ILE A 437 0.25 -0.21 17.73
CA ILE A 437 -0.47 1.00 18.14
C ILE A 437 -1.25 1.59 16.95
N GLY A 438 -0.62 1.69 15.78
CA GLY A 438 -1.27 2.22 14.56
C GLY A 438 -2.43 1.36 14.10
N GLU A 439 -2.24 0.04 14.02
CA GLU A 439 -3.25 -0.92 13.59
C GLU A 439 -4.44 -0.98 14.55
N ARG A 440 -4.20 -0.99 15.87
CA ARG A 440 -5.30 -0.88 16.85
C ARG A 440 -6.06 0.43 16.71
N SER A 441 -5.39 1.53 16.37
CA SER A 441 -6.06 2.81 16.15
C SER A 441 -7.00 2.75 14.95
N ALA A 442 -6.57 2.14 13.83
CA ALA A 442 -7.40 1.92 12.65
C ALA A 442 -8.61 1.01 12.93
N LEU A 443 -8.40 -0.12 13.60
CA LEU A 443 -9.46 -1.06 13.95
C LEU A 443 -10.49 -0.42 14.89
N LYS A 444 -10.06 0.16 16.01
CA LYS A 444 -10.96 0.80 16.98
C LYS A 444 -11.76 1.95 16.35
N LYS A 445 -11.12 2.76 15.50
CA LYS A 445 -11.80 3.86 14.82
C LYS A 445 -12.88 3.36 13.85
N THR A 446 -12.57 2.28 13.12
CA THR A 446 -13.51 1.66 12.18
C THR A 446 -14.69 1.03 12.92
N ILE A 447 -14.44 0.24 13.98
CA ILE A 447 -15.48 -0.34 14.83
C ILE A 447 -16.42 0.75 15.34
N PHE A 448 -15.88 1.83 15.91
CA PHE A 448 -16.68 2.96 16.39
C PHE A 448 -17.59 3.55 15.30
N ILE A 449 -17.11 3.71 14.06
CA ILE A 449 -17.93 4.22 12.95
C ILE A 449 -19.05 3.21 12.61
N LEU A 450 -18.73 1.91 12.54
CA LEU A 450 -19.71 0.88 12.22
C LEU A 450 -20.77 0.72 13.30
N GLU A 451 -20.42 0.88 14.58
CA GLU A 451 -21.38 0.90 15.69
C GLU A 451 -22.36 2.08 15.58
N GLN A 452 -21.88 3.27 15.20
CA GLN A 452 -22.76 4.41 14.92
C GLN A 452 -23.71 4.13 13.75
N GLU A 453 -23.18 3.54 12.67
CA GLU A 453 -23.99 3.13 11.51
C GLU A 453 -25.04 2.06 11.84
N LEU A 454 -24.78 1.25 12.88
CA LEU A 454 -25.69 0.23 13.40
C LEU A 454 -26.83 0.85 14.24
N GLU A 455 -26.53 1.89 15.02
CA GLU A 455 -27.54 2.67 15.76
C GLU A 455 -28.50 3.42 14.81
N GLU A 456 -28.01 3.83 13.64
CA GLU A 456 -28.77 4.58 12.65
C GLU A 456 -29.54 3.71 11.64
N LEU A 457 -29.65 2.40 11.85
CA LEU A 457 -30.35 1.51 10.89
C LEU A 457 -31.80 1.95 10.58
N ASP A 458 -32.53 2.49 11.54
CA ASP A 458 -33.92 2.89 11.35
C ASP A 458 -34.10 4.19 10.55
N SER A 459 -33.03 4.98 10.38
CA SER A 459 -33.08 6.24 9.63
C SER A 459 -32.68 6.07 8.16
N LYS A 460 -32.17 4.89 7.78
CA LYS A 460 -31.66 4.60 6.43
C LYS A 460 -32.80 4.35 5.45
N GLU A 461 -32.62 4.84 4.22
CA GLU A 461 -33.52 4.54 3.11
C GLU A 461 -33.01 3.31 2.35
N TYR A 462 -33.83 2.26 2.26
CA TYR A 462 -33.48 0.95 1.68
C TYR A 462 -33.92 0.79 0.22
N TYR A 463 -33.49 -0.30 -0.42
CA TYR A 463 -33.77 -0.55 -1.85
C TYR A 463 -35.25 -0.41 -2.21
N GLN A 464 -36.15 -1.00 -1.42
CA GLN A 464 -37.59 -0.97 -1.70
C GLN A 464 -38.16 0.45 -1.66
N GLU A 465 -37.77 1.25 -0.66
CA GLU A 465 -38.19 2.65 -0.53
C GLU A 465 -37.67 3.50 -1.70
N ARG A 466 -36.39 3.34 -2.04
CA ARG A 466 -35.79 4.02 -3.20
C ARG A 466 -36.50 3.64 -4.50
N ARG A 467 -36.85 2.36 -4.66
CA ARG A 467 -37.52 1.85 -5.86
C ARG A 467 -38.93 2.41 -5.99
N LEU A 468 -39.70 2.47 -4.90
CA LEU A 468 -41.02 3.10 -4.87
C LEU A 468 -40.96 4.57 -5.31
N LYS A 469 -39.99 5.34 -4.78
CA LYS A 469 -39.76 6.73 -5.20
C LYS A 469 -39.40 6.86 -6.67
N SER A 470 -38.49 6.01 -7.16
CA SER A 470 -38.06 6.04 -8.56
C SER A 470 -39.19 5.74 -9.55
N LEU A 471 -40.17 4.93 -9.13
CA LEU A 471 -41.35 4.58 -9.91
C LEU A 471 -42.53 5.54 -9.66
N ASN A 472 -42.35 6.55 -8.80
CA ASN A 472 -43.38 7.49 -8.39
C ASN A 472 -44.64 6.78 -7.88
N LEU A 473 -44.43 5.73 -7.08
CA LEU A 473 -45.48 4.90 -6.46
C LEU A 473 -45.74 5.28 -5.00
N ASP A 474 -44.95 6.18 -4.44
CA ASP A 474 -45.08 6.74 -3.09
C ASP A 474 -45.91 8.04 -3.05
N ARG A 475 -46.36 8.54 -4.22
CA ARG A 475 -47.28 9.67 -4.31
C ARG A 475 -48.70 9.25 -3.91
N PRO A 476 -49.54 10.21 -3.45
CA PRO A 476 -50.97 9.97 -3.31
C PRO A 476 -51.57 9.47 -4.63
N VAL A 477 -52.40 8.43 -4.54
CA VAL A 477 -53.16 7.90 -5.69
C VAL A 477 -54.06 9.01 -6.21
N ASP A 478 -53.98 9.28 -7.52
CA ASP A 478 -54.89 10.22 -8.17
C ASP A 478 -56.30 9.61 -8.19
N GLU A 479 -57.35 10.39 -7.94
CA GLU A 479 -58.73 9.89 -7.99
C GLU A 479 -59.06 9.26 -9.35
N SER A 480 -58.40 9.70 -10.43
CA SER A 480 -58.52 9.13 -11.77
C SER A 480 -57.89 7.73 -11.95
N GLU A 481 -57.03 7.30 -11.03
CA GLU A 481 -56.40 5.97 -11.01
C GLU A 481 -57.24 4.94 -10.22
N ILE A 482 -58.27 5.40 -9.51
CA ILE A 482 -59.18 4.56 -8.73
C ILE A 482 -60.22 3.97 -9.68
N VAL A 483 -60.00 2.72 -10.11
CA VAL A 483 -61.00 1.95 -10.85
C VAL A 483 -61.99 1.35 -9.85
N ASP A 484 -63.18 1.93 -9.74
CA ASP A 484 -64.28 1.35 -8.95
C ASP A 484 -64.85 0.12 -9.69
N PRO A 485 -64.70 -1.10 -9.17
CA PRO A 485 -65.21 -2.31 -9.82
C PRO A 485 -66.75 -2.37 -9.91
N ASN A 486 -67.47 -1.46 -9.24
CA ASN A 486 -68.93 -1.35 -9.27
C ASN A 486 -69.46 -0.28 -10.24
N VAL A 487 -68.59 0.52 -10.86
CA VAL A 487 -69.01 1.49 -11.89
C VAL A 487 -69.01 0.77 -13.25
N GLY A 488 -70.21 0.54 -13.79
CA GLY A 488 -70.39 -0.13 -15.07
C GLY A 488 -69.61 0.55 -16.20
N TYR A 489 -68.69 -0.19 -16.80
CA TYR A 489 -67.89 0.21 -17.95
C TYR A 489 -68.77 0.78 -19.07
N ARG A 490 -68.49 2.01 -19.51
CA ARG A 490 -69.05 2.57 -20.75
C ARG A 490 -68.01 2.45 -21.84
N GLU A 491 -68.34 1.65 -22.85
CA GLU A 491 -67.52 1.36 -24.06
C GLU A 491 -67.04 2.62 -24.83
N LYS A 492 -67.61 3.79 -24.54
CA LYS A 492 -67.30 5.07 -25.21
C LYS A 492 -66.07 5.78 -24.65
N ASP A 493 -65.54 5.33 -23.52
CA ASP A 493 -64.45 6.01 -22.80
C ASP A 493 -63.06 5.41 -23.12
N VAL A 494 -62.97 4.50 -24.12
CA VAL A 494 -61.73 3.78 -24.48
C VAL A 494 -61.43 3.94 -25.98
N PRO A 495 -60.70 5.00 -26.40
CA PRO A 495 -60.51 5.36 -27.81
C PRO A 495 -59.70 4.34 -28.65
N TRP A 496 -59.03 3.37 -28.02
CA TRP A 496 -58.20 2.36 -28.69
C TRP A 496 -58.91 1.01 -28.87
N MET A 497 -60.18 0.89 -28.49
CA MET A 497 -61.00 -0.30 -28.74
C MET A 497 -61.86 -0.21 -30.01
N SER A 498 -61.65 0.80 -30.87
CA SER A 498 -62.30 0.94 -32.19
C SER A 498 -61.34 0.74 -33.34
#